data_AF-A0A3B8LIN7-F1
#
_entry.id   AF-A0A3B8LIN7-F1
#
_cell.length_a   1.000
_cell.length_b   1.000
_cell.length_c   1.000
_cell.angle_alpha   90.00
_cell.angle_beta   90.00
_cell.angle_gamma   90.00
#
_symmetry.space_group_name_H-M   'P 1'
#
loop_
_entity.id
_entity.type
_entity.pdbx_description
1 polymer ?
#
loop_
_entity_poly.entity_id
_entity_poly.type
_entity_poly.pdbx_seq_one_letter_code
_entity_poly.pdbx_strand_id
1 'polypeptide(L)'
;MRGVNDHPDIMESLCRSLMRNRIRPYYLHQSDIIQGIEHLRTRTSRGVEIMEALRGRLGGLAIPLYVLDLPEGGGKVPILPQYIVSQSPHKTVLRNFEGRLVSYPEPAQLDSPLDTLQRVQRGGIADQLSGVRPKALIPQGYKKPHERGEDD
;
A
#
# COMPACT_ATOMS: atom_id res chain seq x y z
N MET A 1 -0.47 18.17 5.18
CA MET A 1 0.50 19.26 5.36
C MET A 1 0.62 19.57 6.83
N ARG A 2 1.86 19.70 7.32
CA ARG A 2 2.14 19.94 8.73
C ARG A 2 1.58 21.28 9.19
N GLY A 3 0.86 21.30 10.31
CA GLY A 3 0.28 22.51 10.90
C GLY A 3 -0.95 23.06 10.18
N VAL A 4 -1.46 22.36 9.15
CA VAL A 4 -2.64 22.79 8.39
C VAL A 4 -3.76 21.76 8.50
N ASN A 5 -3.48 20.52 8.10
CA ASN A 5 -4.46 19.44 8.07
C ASN A 5 -3.86 18.09 8.45
N ASP A 6 -2.74 18.10 9.19
CA ASP A 6 -2.11 16.92 9.74
C ASP A 6 -2.74 16.52 11.07
N HIS A 7 -4.06 16.66 11.24
CA HIS A 7 -4.79 16.20 12.43
C HIS A 7 -6.07 15.45 12.05
N PRO A 8 -6.36 14.29 12.67
CA PRO A 8 -7.57 13.52 12.40
C PRO A 8 -8.85 14.35 12.43
N ASP A 9 -9.05 15.14 13.48
CA ASP A 9 -10.30 15.92 13.64
C ASP A 9 -10.47 17.01 12.58
N ILE A 10 -9.37 17.63 12.13
CA ILE A 10 -9.38 18.60 11.02
C ILE A 10 -9.78 17.90 9.72
N MET A 11 -9.17 16.74 9.45
CA MET A 11 -9.48 15.94 8.26
C MET A 11 -10.91 15.41 8.28
N GLU A 12 -11.41 15.02 9.44
CA GLU A 12 -12.79 14.57 9.60
C GLU A 12 -13.78 15.69 9.26
N SER A 13 -13.57 16.89 9.84
CA SER A 13 -14.38 18.07 9.58
C SER A 13 -14.36 18.47 8.10
N LEU A 14 -13.18 18.42 7.47
CA LEU A 14 -13.02 18.68 6.04
C LEU A 14 -13.80 17.68 5.19
N CYS A 15 -13.59 16.37 5.42
CA CYS A 15 -14.28 15.32 4.67
C CYS A 15 -15.81 15.40 4.80
N ARG A 16 -16.33 15.65 6.02
CA ARG A 16 -17.77 15.87 6.24
C ARG A 16 -18.28 17.09 5.47
N SER A 17 -17.50 18.17 5.46
CA SER A 17 -17.87 19.40 4.75
C SER A 17 -17.86 19.22 3.23
N LEU A 18 -16.90 18.49 2.68
CA LEU A 18 -16.88 18.12 1.25
C LEU A 18 -18.13 17.33 0.87
N MET A 19 -18.48 16.31 1.66
CA MET A 19 -19.65 15.49 1.40
C MET A 19 -20.97 16.26 1.47
N ARG A 20 -21.10 17.22 2.41
CA ARG A 20 -22.28 18.12 2.46
C ARG A 20 -22.45 18.94 1.18
N ASN A 21 -21.34 19.25 0.50
CA ASN A 21 -21.33 19.96 -0.78
C ASN A 21 -21.35 19.01 -2.00
N ARG A 22 -21.63 17.72 -1.80
CA ARG A 22 -21.63 16.68 -2.86
C ARG A 22 -20.27 16.52 -3.55
N ILE A 23 -19.19 16.87 -2.87
CA ILE A 23 -17.82 16.66 -3.33
C ILE A 23 -17.29 15.40 -2.65
N ARG A 24 -16.87 14.42 -3.45
CA ARG A 24 -16.29 13.18 -2.94
C ARG A 24 -14.78 13.38 -2.67
N PRO A 25 -14.30 13.22 -1.43
CA PRO A 25 -12.87 13.15 -1.16
C PRO A 25 -12.28 11.95 -1.90
N TYR A 26 -11.28 12.19 -2.76
CA TYR A 26 -10.71 11.13 -3.59
C TYR A 26 -9.35 10.67 -3.09
N TYR A 27 -8.37 11.58 -3.04
CA TYR A 27 -7.04 11.28 -2.53
C TYR A 27 -6.66 12.15 -1.34
N LEU A 28 -5.94 11.54 -0.41
CA LEU A 28 -5.10 12.21 0.56
C LEU A 28 -3.65 11.98 0.13
N HIS A 29 -2.99 12.99 -0.39
CA HIS A 29 -1.60 12.87 -0.82
C HIS A 29 -0.65 13.05 0.36
N GLN A 30 0.32 12.15 0.45
CA GLN A 30 1.54 12.42 1.20
C GLN A 30 2.30 13.57 0.54
N SER A 31 2.91 14.43 1.36
CA SER A 31 3.73 15.52 0.83
C SER A 31 4.98 14.99 0.12
N ASP A 32 5.14 15.40 -1.14
CA ASP A 32 6.26 15.05 -1.99
C ASP A 32 7.61 15.54 -1.45
N ILE A 33 8.67 14.93 -1.97
CA ILE A 33 10.04 15.28 -1.65
C ILE A 33 10.49 16.33 -2.67
N ILE A 34 10.21 17.60 -2.36
CA ILE A 34 10.62 18.74 -3.19
C ILE A 34 11.48 19.68 -2.34
N GLN A 35 12.47 20.32 -2.97
CA GLN A 35 13.35 21.28 -2.30
C GLN A 35 12.54 22.45 -1.72
N GLY A 36 12.81 22.81 -0.46
CA GLY A 36 12.20 23.96 0.20
C GLY A 36 10.90 23.70 0.97
N ILE A 37 10.25 22.53 0.81
CA ILE A 37 8.96 22.22 1.48
C ILE A 37 9.06 21.20 2.62
N GLU A 38 10.27 20.86 3.07
CA GLU A 38 10.49 19.85 4.13
C GLU A 38 9.70 20.16 5.42
N HIS A 39 9.62 21.44 5.79
CA HIS A 39 8.88 21.91 6.97
C HIS A 39 7.38 21.63 6.90
N LEU A 40 6.80 21.48 5.70
CA LEU A 40 5.39 21.13 5.48
C LEU A 40 5.17 19.62 5.43
N ARG A 41 6.23 18.82 5.29
CA ARG A 41 6.12 17.36 5.20
C ARG A 41 5.70 16.78 6.54
N THR A 42 4.89 15.74 6.44
CA THR A 42 4.43 14.92 7.57
C THR A 42 5.05 13.54 7.47
N ARG A 43 5.20 12.82 8.59
CA ARG A 43 5.61 11.42 8.54
C ARG A 43 4.50 10.59 7.92
N THR A 44 4.85 9.54 7.17
CA THR A 44 3.87 8.60 6.62
C THR A 44 2.96 7.99 7.69
N SER A 45 3.51 7.75 8.88
CA SER A 45 2.76 7.27 10.05
C SER A 45 1.59 8.18 10.42
N ARG A 46 1.71 9.50 10.21
CA ARG A 46 0.64 10.46 10.48
C ARG A 46 -0.50 10.33 9.48
N GLY A 47 -0.18 10.06 8.21
CA GLY A 47 -1.19 9.74 7.20
C GLY A 47 -1.94 8.46 7.57
N VAL A 48 -1.24 7.41 7.99
CA VAL A 48 -1.86 6.16 8.46
C VAL A 48 -2.76 6.40 9.67
N GLU A 49 -2.29 7.17 10.66
CA GLU A 49 -3.08 7.51 11.85
C GLU A 49 -4.37 8.27 11.50
N ILE A 50 -4.28 9.24 10.59
CA ILE A 50 -5.47 9.94 10.07
C ILE A 50 -6.42 8.92 9.42
N MET A 51 -5.91 8.05 8.57
CA MET A 51 -6.74 7.03 7.91
C MET A 51 -7.41 6.06 8.89
N GLU A 52 -6.72 5.67 9.97
CA GLU A 52 -7.30 4.87 11.04
C GLU A 52 -8.44 5.61 11.73
N ALA A 53 -8.22 6.87 12.11
CA ALA A 53 -9.21 7.66 12.83
C ALA A 53 -10.45 7.96 11.97
N LEU A 54 -10.29 8.21 10.67
CA LEU A 54 -11.42 8.44 9.77
C LEU A 54 -12.26 7.18 9.54
N ARG A 55 -11.63 6.01 9.50
CA ARG A 55 -12.30 4.73 9.32
C ARG A 55 -13.12 4.38 10.56
N GLY A 56 -14.42 4.16 10.35
CA GLY A 56 -15.38 3.93 11.43
C GLY A 56 -16.08 5.19 11.94
N ARG A 57 -15.50 6.38 11.74
CA ARG A 57 -16.17 7.67 12.05
C ARG A 57 -16.93 8.24 10.86
N LEU A 58 -16.43 7.99 9.66
CA LEU A 58 -17.01 8.47 8.40
C LEU A 58 -17.63 7.33 7.58
N GLY A 59 -18.65 7.66 6.78
CA GLY A 59 -19.18 6.75 5.78
C GLY A 59 -18.14 6.46 4.68
N GLY A 60 -18.19 5.26 4.09
CA GLY A 60 -17.15 4.79 3.15
C GLY A 60 -16.88 5.72 1.97
N LEU A 61 -17.90 6.44 1.47
CA LEU A 61 -17.74 7.42 0.38
C LEU A 61 -16.98 8.70 0.78
N ALA A 62 -16.95 9.01 2.08
CA ALA A 62 -16.32 10.19 2.63
C ALA A 62 -14.85 9.97 3.01
N ILE A 63 -14.37 8.73 2.95
CA ILE A 63 -13.01 8.36 3.32
C ILE A 63 -12.15 8.42 2.05
N PRO A 64 -11.14 9.31 1.98
CA PRO A 64 -10.23 9.37 0.84
C PRO A 64 -9.29 8.17 0.82
N LEU A 65 -8.62 7.94 -0.31
CA LEU A 65 -7.51 7.00 -0.39
C LEU A 65 -6.20 7.73 -0.07
N TYR A 66 -5.49 7.30 0.97
CA TYR A 66 -4.17 7.84 1.28
C TYR A 66 -3.14 7.26 0.32
N VAL A 67 -2.42 8.12 -0.40
CA VAL A 67 -1.49 7.73 -1.46
C VAL A 67 -0.15 8.44 -1.33
N LEU A 68 0.90 7.71 -1.68
CA LEU A 68 2.25 8.24 -1.84
C LEU A 68 2.60 8.21 -3.32
N ASP A 69 3.14 9.31 -3.82
CA ASP A 69 3.81 9.33 -5.11
C ASP A 69 5.26 8.87 -4.90
N LEU A 70 5.61 7.72 -5.49
CA LEU A 70 6.97 7.21 -5.42
C LEU A 70 7.90 8.00 -6.35
N PRO A 71 9.17 8.22 -5.95
CA PRO A 71 10.15 8.86 -6.82
C PRO A 71 10.37 8.04 -8.10
N GLU A 72 10.97 8.68 -9.11
CA GLU A 72 11.36 8.05 -10.39
C GLU A 72 10.19 7.46 -11.19
N GLY A 73 8.96 7.93 -10.97
CA GLY A 73 7.80 7.46 -11.73
C GLY A 73 7.24 6.11 -11.27
N GLY A 74 7.56 5.69 -10.03
CA GLY A 74 7.00 4.47 -9.43
C GLY A 74 5.48 4.48 -9.19
N GLY A 75 4.80 5.59 -9.53
CA GLY A 75 3.35 5.71 -9.50
C GLY A 75 2.78 6.04 -8.12
N LYS A 76 1.44 6.07 -8.05
CA LYS A 76 0.66 6.34 -6.83
C LYS A 76 0.45 5.04 -6.08
N VAL A 77 1.10 4.90 -4.93
CA VAL A 77 0.96 3.73 -4.07
C VAL A 77 -0.01 4.04 -2.93
N PRO A 78 -1.15 3.33 -2.86
CA PRO A 78 -2.06 3.48 -1.74
C PRO A 78 -1.46 2.89 -0.48
N ILE A 79 -1.65 3.60 0.64
CA ILE A 79 -1.31 3.11 1.97
C ILE A 79 -2.60 2.99 2.80
N LEU A 80 -2.76 1.81 3.38
CA LEU A 80 -3.89 1.46 4.23
C LEU A 80 -3.36 1.09 5.62
N PRO A 81 -4.17 1.30 6.68
CA PRO A 81 -3.88 0.69 7.96
C PRO A 81 -3.85 -0.83 7.87
N GLN A 82 -3.04 -1.47 8.73
CA GLN A 82 -2.94 -2.92 8.76
C GLN A 82 -4.13 -3.52 9.51
N TYR A 83 -4.99 -4.23 8.77
CA TYR A 83 -6.16 -4.92 9.33
C TYR A 83 -5.97 -6.42 9.47
N ILE A 84 -5.14 -7.05 8.63
CA ILE A 84 -4.80 -8.47 8.77
C ILE A 84 -3.72 -8.61 9.84
N VAL A 85 -4.04 -9.34 10.91
CA VAL A 85 -3.10 -9.59 12.01
C VAL A 85 -2.36 -10.90 11.81
N SER A 86 -3.07 -11.93 11.35
CA SER A 86 -2.51 -13.26 11.11
C SER A 86 -3.35 -14.02 10.09
N GLN A 87 -2.75 -14.97 9.38
CA GLN A 87 -3.42 -15.81 8.40
C GLN A 87 -2.96 -17.26 8.53
N SER A 88 -3.88 -18.19 8.29
CA SER A 88 -3.60 -19.60 8.08
C SER A 88 -4.45 -20.11 6.90
N PRO A 89 -4.20 -21.33 6.39
CA PRO A 89 -4.98 -21.90 5.28
C PRO A 89 -6.48 -22.04 5.53
N HIS A 90 -6.94 -21.93 6.77
CA HIS A 90 -8.34 -22.14 7.16
C HIS A 90 -8.99 -20.92 7.81
N LYS A 91 -8.21 -19.89 8.16
CA LYS A 91 -8.73 -18.70 8.83
C LYS A 91 -7.82 -17.49 8.66
N THR A 92 -8.43 -16.32 8.59
CA THR A 92 -7.77 -15.02 8.67
C THR A 92 -8.19 -14.30 9.94
N VAL A 93 -7.23 -13.82 10.74
CA VAL A 93 -7.48 -12.98 11.92
C VAL A 93 -7.39 -11.52 11.50
N LEU A 94 -8.51 -10.82 11.64
CA LEU A 94 -8.66 -9.42 11.27
C LEU A 94 -8.84 -8.56 12.52
N ARG A 95 -8.29 -7.35 12.50
CA ARG A 95 -8.63 -6.27 13.43
C ARG A 95 -9.64 -5.35 12.74
N ASN A 96 -10.74 -5.00 13.38
CA ASN A 96 -11.64 -3.95 12.88
C ASN A 96 -11.15 -2.54 13.29
N PHE A 97 -11.84 -1.48 12.89
CA PHE A 97 -11.46 -0.11 13.24
C PHE A 97 -11.55 0.18 14.76
N GLU A 98 -12.36 -0.57 15.51
CA GLU A 98 -12.48 -0.47 16.98
C GLU A 98 -11.38 -1.24 17.72
N GLY A 99 -10.51 -1.95 17.00
CA GLY A 99 -9.48 -2.80 17.58
C GLY A 99 -9.93 -4.21 17.95
N ARG A 100 -11.19 -4.59 17.69
CA ARG A 100 -11.69 -5.95 17.93
C ARG A 100 -11.06 -6.93 16.96
N LEU A 101 -10.61 -8.07 17.47
CA LEU A 101 -10.11 -9.17 16.67
C LEU A 101 -11.25 -10.11 16.28
N VAL A 102 -11.33 -10.42 14.99
CA VAL A 102 -12.34 -11.30 14.42
C VAL A 102 -11.63 -12.37 13.61
N SER A 103 -12.00 -13.64 13.86
CA SER A 103 -11.55 -14.77 13.05
C SER A 103 -12.53 -14.98 11.91
N TYR A 104 -12.07 -14.83 10.68
CA TYR A 104 -12.83 -15.11 9.47
C TYR A 104 -12.43 -16.49 8.92
N PRO A 105 -13.38 -17.43 8.71
CA PRO A 105 -13.06 -18.74 8.13
C PRO A 105 -12.75 -18.62 6.63
N GLU A 106 -11.66 -19.24 6.20
CA GLU A 106 -11.31 -19.34 4.78
C GLU A 106 -11.92 -20.62 4.17
N PRO A 107 -12.30 -20.62 2.88
CA PRO A 107 -12.78 -21.82 2.22
C PRO A 107 -11.66 -22.87 2.13
N ALA A 108 -11.99 -24.13 2.39
CA ALA A 108 -11.03 -25.24 2.37
C ALA A 108 -10.47 -25.56 0.97
N GLN A 109 -11.18 -25.18 -0.09
CA GLN A 109 -10.81 -25.42 -1.46
C GLN A 109 -11.03 -24.14 -2.27
N LEU A 110 -9.95 -23.59 -2.81
CA LEU A 110 -10.02 -22.57 -3.84
C LEU A 110 -10.28 -23.31 -5.14
N ASP A 111 -11.53 -23.40 -5.57
CA ASP A 111 -11.83 -23.88 -6.92
C ASP A 111 -11.50 -22.76 -7.90
N SER A 112 -10.21 -22.59 -8.20
CA SER A 112 -9.74 -21.66 -9.21
C SER A 112 -9.33 -22.42 -10.47
N PRO A 113 -9.88 -22.09 -11.65
CA PRO A 113 -9.35 -22.56 -12.93
C PRO A 113 -7.86 -22.22 -13.13
N LEU A 114 -7.32 -21.24 -12.37
CA LEU A 114 -5.89 -20.87 -12.38
C LEU A 114 -5.01 -21.77 -11.49
N ASP A 115 -5.57 -22.52 -10.53
CA ASP A 115 -4.78 -23.47 -9.73
C ASP A 115 -4.32 -24.67 -10.55
N THR A 116 -5.06 -24.99 -11.62
CA THR A 116 -4.65 -25.96 -12.64
C THR A 116 -3.46 -25.44 -13.48
N LEU A 117 -3.39 -24.13 -13.72
CA LEU A 117 -2.32 -23.51 -14.52
C LEU A 117 -1.04 -23.25 -13.71
N GLN A 118 -1.13 -22.97 -12.41
CA GLN A 118 0.04 -22.77 -11.54
C GLN A 118 0.82 -24.05 -11.24
N ARG A 119 0.21 -25.24 -11.40
CA ARG A 119 0.95 -26.51 -11.33
C ARG A 119 1.96 -26.69 -12.47
N VAL A 120 1.83 -25.95 -13.58
CA VAL A 120 2.65 -26.11 -14.79
C VAL A 120 3.87 -25.18 -14.83
N GLN A 121 3.97 -24.16 -13.97
CA GLN A 121 5.13 -23.25 -13.98
C GLN A 121 5.62 -22.94 -12.56
N ARG A 122 6.41 -23.87 -12.00
CA ARG A 122 7.29 -23.57 -10.86
C ARG A 122 8.59 -22.96 -11.39
N GLY A 123 8.87 -21.74 -10.96
CA GLY A 123 10.07 -20.98 -11.27
C GLY A 123 9.82 -19.50 -11.04
N GLY A 124 9.60 -19.11 -9.79
CA GLY A 124 9.18 -17.75 -9.45
C GLY A 124 9.56 -17.32 -8.04
N ILE A 125 9.32 -16.05 -7.76
CA ILE A 125 9.77 -15.24 -6.60
C ILE A 125 9.57 -15.92 -5.23
N ALA A 126 8.63 -16.87 -5.11
CA ALA A 126 8.44 -17.69 -3.91
C ALA A 126 9.68 -18.53 -3.55
N ASP A 127 10.47 -18.98 -4.53
CA ASP A 127 11.71 -19.73 -4.29
C ASP A 127 12.81 -18.84 -3.69
N GLN A 128 12.69 -17.51 -3.80
CA GLN A 128 13.67 -16.54 -3.29
C GLN A 128 13.57 -16.30 -1.78
N LEU A 129 12.46 -16.71 -1.14
CA LEU A 129 12.28 -16.66 0.31
C LEU A 129 12.77 -17.95 1.02
N SER A 130 13.24 -18.96 0.26
CA SER A 130 13.74 -20.24 0.80
C SER A 130 15.20 -20.22 1.27
N GLY A 131 15.86 -19.05 1.26
CA GLY A 131 17.17 -18.86 1.90
C GLY A 131 18.41 -19.05 1.03
N VAL A 132 18.28 -19.20 -0.29
CA VAL A 132 19.44 -19.19 -1.20
C VAL A 132 19.62 -17.78 -1.76
N ARG A 133 20.72 -17.10 -1.41
CA ARG A 133 21.04 -15.74 -1.89
C ARG A 133 21.44 -15.76 -3.38
N PRO A 134 20.73 -15.12 -4.31
CA PRO A 134 21.25 -14.83 -5.64
C PRO A 134 21.96 -13.47 -5.64
N LYS A 135 23.14 -13.40 -6.25
CA LYS A 135 24.02 -12.22 -6.23
C LYS A 135 23.53 -11.01 -7.04
N ALA A 136 22.50 -11.14 -7.87
CA ALA A 136 21.73 -10.04 -8.48
C ALA A 136 20.57 -10.62 -9.29
N LEU A 137 19.49 -9.86 -9.46
CA LEU A 137 18.37 -10.16 -10.34
C LEU A 137 18.60 -9.50 -11.71
N ILE A 138 18.66 -10.28 -12.79
CA ILE A 138 18.77 -9.79 -14.18
C ILE A 138 17.48 -10.17 -14.92
N PRO A 139 16.76 -9.22 -15.54
CA PRO A 139 15.53 -9.50 -16.29
C PRO A 139 15.76 -10.36 -17.53
N GLN A 140 14.78 -11.18 -17.89
CA GLN A 140 14.78 -11.90 -19.17
C GLN A 140 14.79 -10.90 -20.33
N GLY A 141 15.82 -10.97 -21.17
CA GLY A 141 16.03 -10.07 -22.31
C GLY A 141 17.17 -9.06 -22.14
N TYR A 142 17.85 -9.03 -20.99
CA TYR A 142 19.04 -8.19 -20.81
C TYR A 142 20.20 -8.66 -21.71
N LYS A 143 20.51 -7.88 -22.76
CA LYS A 143 21.77 -7.98 -23.49
C LYS A 143 22.79 -7.07 -22.80
N LYS A 144 23.95 -7.60 -22.43
CA LYS A 144 25.06 -6.84 -21.84
C LYS A 144 25.32 -5.54 -22.63
N PRO A 145 25.73 -4.42 -22.00
CA PRO A 145 26.25 -3.27 -22.74
C PRO A 145 27.48 -3.73 -23.54
N HIS A 146 27.65 -3.18 -24.75
CA HIS A 146 28.86 -3.35 -25.55
C HIS A 146 30.10 -3.07 -24.70
N GLU A 147 30.97 -4.07 -24.54
CA GLU A 147 32.31 -3.87 -24.01
C GLU A 147 33.06 -3.00 -25.04
N ARG A 148 33.47 -1.79 -24.63
CA ARG A 148 34.45 -1.01 -25.37
C ARG A 148 35.77 -1.78 -25.24
N GLY A 149 36.34 -2.19 -26.37
CA GLY A 149 37.67 -2.79 -26.41
C GLY A 149 38.69 -1.85 -25.78
N GLU A 150 39.50 -2.38 -24.88
CA GLU A 150 40.82 -1.83 -24.62
C GLU A 150 41.73 -2.45 -25.68
N ASP A 151 42.10 -1.63 -26.67
CA ASP A 151 43.16 -1.93 -27.62
C ASP A 151 44.51 -1.89 -26.88
N ASP A 152 45.33 -2.93 -27.07
CA ASP A 152 46.80 -2.87 -26.90
C ASP A 152 47.43 -1.95 -27.95
#